data_AF-A0A937YZQ4-F1
#
_entry.id   AF-A0A937YZQ4-F1
#
_cell.length_a   1.000
_cell.length_b   1.000
_cell.length_c   1.000
_cell.angle_alpha   90.00
_cell.angle_beta   90.00
_cell.angle_gamma   90.00
#
_symmetry.space_group_name_H-M   'P 1'
#
loop_
_entity.id
_entity.type
_entity.pdbx_description
1 polymer ?
#
loop_
_entity_poly.entity_id
_entity_poly.type
_entity_poly.pdbx_seq_one_letter_code
_entity_poly.pdbx_strand_id
1 'polypeptide(L)'
;MQIPTERLAEYATKDHRLLIGLMSGTSADAVTAAAVRVTGAVPDVRAECLGFRQHPLPDRLQGAAQSPERLTAAKVAVLNVRFGEVFAEATLALMEDLGLRTEDVDAVASHGQTIAHLPD
;
A
#
# COMPACT_ATOMS: atom_id res chain seq x y z
N MET A 1 -18.87 -5.57 -1.23
CA MET A 1 -17.91 -6.06 -0.22
C MET A 1 -18.15 -5.26 1.05
N GLN A 2 -18.87 -5.82 2.03
CA GLN A 2 -19.00 -5.19 3.35
C GLN A 2 -17.72 -5.51 4.12
N ILE A 3 -17.02 -4.47 4.58
CA ILE A 3 -15.98 -4.65 5.59
C ILE A 3 -16.74 -4.99 6.88
N PRO A 4 -16.50 -6.16 7.50
CA PRO A 4 -17.15 -6.49 8.77
C PRO A 4 -16.72 -5.45 9.81
N THR A 5 -17.65 -4.63 10.26
CA THR A 5 -17.42 -3.56 11.26
C THR A 5 -16.80 -4.10 12.55
N GLU A 6 -17.04 -5.38 12.84
CA GLU A 6 -16.46 -6.13 13.95
C GLU A 6 -14.92 -6.12 13.94
N ARG A 7 -14.27 -6.24 12.77
CA ARG A 7 -12.80 -6.19 12.68
C ARG A 7 -12.23 -4.82 12.99
N LEU A 8 -12.94 -3.75 12.64
CA LEU A 8 -12.52 -2.38 12.95
C LEU A 8 -12.57 -2.12 14.46
N ALA A 9 -13.59 -2.63 15.15
CA ALA A 9 -13.69 -2.55 16.60
C ALA A 9 -12.58 -3.34 17.29
N GLU A 10 -12.24 -4.53 16.77
CA GLU A 10 -11.12 -5.33 17.28
C GLU A 10 -9.79 -4.59 17.14
N TYR A 11 -9.51 -3.99 15.98
CA TYR A 11 -8.28 -3.20 15.82
C TYR A 11 -8.21 -2.05 16.81
N ALA A 12 -9.32 -1.36 17.08
CA ALA A 12 -9.36 -0.23 18.01
C ALA A 12 -8.98 -0.59 19.46
N THR A 13 -9.09 -1.86 19.87
CA THR A 13 -8.78 -2.31 21.23
C THR A 13 -7.43 -3.01 21.37
N LYS A 14 -6.73 -3.33 20.28
CA LYS A 14 -5.37 -3.92 20.35
C LYS A 14 -4.34 -2.96 20.93
N ASP A 15 -3.44 -3.50 21.75
CA ASP A 15 -2.27 -2.78 22.31
C ASP A 15 -1.34 -2.24 21.21
N HIS A 16 -1.25 -2.97 20.10
CA HIS A 16 -0.52 -2.55 18.90
C HIS A 16 -1.20 -3.09 17.64
N ARG A 17 -0.90 -2.45 16.50
CA ARG A 17 -1.29 -2.92 15.17
C ARG A 17 -0.07 -3.02 14.29
N LEU A 18 0.04 -4.09 13.53
CA LEU A 18 1.06 -4.24 12.50
C LEU A 18 0.44 -3.91 11.15
N LEU A 19 0.91 -2.83 10.55
CA LEU A 19 0.40 -2.30 9.29
C LEU A 19 1.47 -2.42 8.21
N ILE A 20 1.06 -2.68 6.97
CA ILE A 20 1.93 -2.50 5.80
C ILE A 20 1.49 -1.24 5.06
N GLY A 21 2.37 -0.25 5.00
CA GLY A 21 2.20 0.95 4.17
C GLY A 21 2.75 0.72 2.77
N LEU A 22 1.99 1.12 1.75
CA LEU A 22 2.41 1.08 0.34
C LEU A 22 2.37 2.48 -0.27
N MET A 23 3.45 2.85 -0.95
CA MET A 23 3.52 4.07 -1.76
C MET A 23 4.31 3.84 -3.04
N SER A 24 3.81 4.40 -4.15
CA SER A 24 4.57 4.55 -5.40
C SER A 24 4.86 6.03 -5.58
N GLY A 25 6.14 6.39 -5.57
CA GLY A 25 6.58 7.78 -5.69
C GLY A 25 6.27 8.36 -7.07
N THR A 26 6.44 9.67 -7.24
CA THR A 26 6.23 10.37 -8.52
C THR A 26 7.21 9.95 -9.62
N SER A 27 8.34 9.33 -9.25
CA SER A 27 9.27 8.67 -10.18
C SER A 27 8.68 7.42 -10.83
N ALA A 28 7.67 6.81 -10.21
CA ALA A 28 6.98 5.59 -10.64
C ALA A 28 7.93 4.42 -11.00
N ASP A 29 9.13 4.39 -10.42
CA ASP A 29 10.18 3.39 -10.67
C ASP A 29 10.06 2.16 -9.76
N ALA A 30 9.51 2.34 -8.55
CA ALA A 30 9.28 1.26 -7.60
C ALA A 30 8.10 1.53 -6.66
N VAL A 31 7.52 0.46 -6.14
CA VAL A 31 6.63 0.46 -4.99
C VAL A 31 7.45 0.30 -3.73
N THR A 32 7.30 1.21 -2.78
CA THR A 32 7.86 1.03 -1.44
C THR A 32 6.80 0.41 -0.54
N ALA A 33 7.13 -0.75 0.04
CA ALA A 33 6.37 -1.39 1.11
C ALA A 33 7.11 -1.21 2.43
N ALA A 34 6.41 -0.81 3.50
CA ALA A 34 6.99 -0.65 4.84
C ALA A 34 6.10 -1.31 5.90
N ALA A 35 6.69 -2.15 6.75
CA ALA A 35 6.01 -2.78 7.87
C ALA A 35 6.18 -1.88 9.10
N VAL A 36 5.08 -1.42 9.66
CA VAL A 36 5.05 -0.44 10.75
C VAL A 36 4.23 -0.98 11.90
N ARG A 37 4.85 -1.06 13.08
CA ARG A 37 4.14 -1.32 14.33
C ARG A 37 3.63 0.02 14.87
N VAL A 38 2.32 0.14 15.01
CA VAL A 38 1.67 1.31 15.59
C VAL A 38 1.14 0.95 16.98
N THR A 39 1.52 1.70 18.00
CA THR A 39 1.08 1.52 19.38
C THR A 39 0.39 2.77 19.91
N GLY A 40 -0.49 2.56 20.90
CA GLY A 40 -1.27 3.65 21.49
C GLY A 40 -2.47 4.07 20.65
N ALA A 41 -3.05 5.20 21.04
CA ALA A 41 -4.19 5.82 20.39
C ALA A 41 -4.04 7.34 20.51
N VAL A 42 -4.77 8.10 19.68
CA VAL A 42 -4.74 9.57 19.73
C VAL A 42 -5.03 10.05 21.16
N PRO A 43 -4.24 10.98 21.71
CA PRO A 43 -3.16 11.74 21.06
C PRO A 43 -1.77 11.08 21.09
N ASP A 44 -1.57 10.03 21.89
CA ASP A 44 -0.27 9.40 22.15
C ASP A 44 -0.03 8.18 21.24
N VAL A 45 0.09 8.43 19.93
CA VAL A 45 0.42 7.40 18.93
C VAL A 45 1.93 7.30 18.74
N ARG A 46 2.46 6.08 18.70
CA ARG A 46 3.86 5.82 18.30
C ARG A 46 3.88 4.88 17.10
N ALA A 47 4.85 5.10 16.21
CA ALA A 47 5.09 4.26 15.05
C ALA A 47 6.55 3.81 15.03
N GLU A 48 6.76 2.52 14.82
CA GLU A 48 8.07 1.88 14.70
C GLU A 48 8.14 1.18 13.34
N CYS A 49 9.10 1.57 12.50
CA CYS A 49 9.36 0.89 11.24
C CYS A 49 10.16 -0.40 11.52
N LEU A 50 9.54 -1.55 11.26
CA LEU A 50 10.17 -2.86 11.44
C LEU A 50 11.06 -3.24 10.24
N GLY A 51 10.77 -2.66 9.07
CA GLY A 51 11.51 -2.88 7.85
C GLY A 51 10.77 -2.32 6.64
N PHE A 52 11.48 -2.13 5.54
CA PHE A 52 10.90 -1.71 4.27
C PHE A 52 11.60 -2.38 3.09
N ARG A 53 10.91 -2.43 1.96
CA ARG A 53 11.40 -2.97 0.70
C ARG A 53 10.94 -2.08 -0.46
N GLN A 54 11.83 -1.89 -1.43
CA GLN A 54 11.47 -1.37 -2.74
C GLN A 54 11.26 -2.53 -3.71
N HIS A 55 10.10 -2.56 -4.35
CA HIS A 55 9.71 -3.53 -5.35
C HIS A 55 9.65 -2.84 -6.71
N PRO A 56 10.52 -3.20 -7.68
CA PRO A 56 10.58 -2.54 -8.98
C PRO A 56 9.23 -2.55 -9.71
N LEU A 57 8.88 -1.42 -10.33
CA LEU A 57 7.68 -1.33 -11.15
C LEU A 57 8.00 -1.82 -12.57
N PRO A 58 7.19 -2.68 -13.20
CA PRO A 58 7.39 -3.04 -14.61
C PRO A 58 7.34 -1.82 -15.54
N ASP A 59 8.26 -1.70 -16.51
CA ASP A 59 8.39 -0.55 -17.42
C ASP A 59 7.06 -0.09 -18.05
N ARG A 60 6.21 -1.05 -18.42
CA ARG A 60 4.88 -0.79 -19.00
C ARG A 60 3.95 0.01 -18.07
N LEU A 61 4.10 -0.15 -16.75
CA LEU A 61 3.32 0.59 -15.74
C LEU A 61 3.96 1.95 -15.44
N GLN A 62 5.30 2.04 -15.51
CA GLN A 62 6.02 3.31 -15.36
C GLN A 62 5.57 4.32 -16.42
N GLY A 63 5.59 3.91 -17.70
CA GLY A 63 5.19 4.78 -18.81
C GLY A 63 3.73 5.23 -18.77
N ALA A 64 2.84 4.42 -18.18
CA ALA A 64 1.45 4.78 -18.02
C ALA A 64 1.22 5.87 -16.95
N ALA A 65 2.02 5.87 -15.89
CA ALA A 65 1.99 6.92 -14.86
C ALA A 65 2.59 8.25 -15.37
N GLN A 66 3.53 8.20 -16.31
CA GLN A 66 4.24 9.37 -16.84
C GLN A 66 3.52 10.10 -17.98
N SER A 67 2.47 9.51 -18.57
CA SER A 67 1.72 10.13 -19.68
C SER A 67 0.19 10.00 -19.50
N PRO A 68 -0.36 10.58 -18.42
CA PRO A 68 -1.78 10.42 -18.07
C PRO A 68 -2.74 11.01 -19.10
N GLU A 69 -2.31 12.01 -19.88
CA GLU A 69 -3.09 12.65 -20.94
C GLU A 69 -3.46 11.71 -22.10
N ARG A 70 -2.78 10.56 -22.20
CA ARG A 70 -3.00 9.53 -23.24
C ARG A 70 -3.88 8.37 -22.78
N LEU A 71 -4.35 8.42 -21.53
CA LEU A 71 -5.14 7.35 -20.93
C LEU A 71 -6.62 7.52 -21.24
N THR A 72 -7.24 6.44 -21.67
CA THR A 72 -8.70 6.33 -21.77
C THR A 72 -9.24 5.69 -20.49
N ALA A 73 -10.53 5.84 -20.20
CA ALA A 73 -11.16 5.18 -19.04
C ALA A 73 -10.92 3.66 -19.02
N ALA A 74 -10.99 3.00 -20.18
CA ALA A 74 -10.69 1.58 -20.30
C ALA A 74 -9.24 1.24 -19.92
N LYS A 75 -8.26 2.07 -20.32
CA LYS A 75 -6.85 1.88 -19.93
C LYS A 75 -6.66 2.09 -18.43
N VAL A 76 -7.32 3.10 -17.83
CA VAL A 76 -7.27 3.33 -16.39
C VAL A 76 -7.80 2.14 -15.61
N ALA A 77 -8.93 1.55 -16.04
CA ALA A 77 -9.48 0.36 -15.40
C ALA A 77 -8.50 -0.83 -15.42
N VAL A 78 -7.83 -1.06 -16.56
CA VAL A 78 -6.79 -2.09 -16.68
C VAL A 78 -5.59 -1.78 -15.77
N LEU A 79 -5.12 -0.53 -15.77
CA LEU A 79 -3.99 -0.12 -14.93
C LEU A 79 -4.28 -0.29 -13.44
N ASN A 80 -5.49 0.05 -12.98
CA ASN A 80 -5.91 -0.13 -11.60
C ASN A 80 -5.68 -1.58 -11.12
N VAL A 81 -6.09 -2.56 -11.93
CA VAL A 81 -5.88 -3.99 -11.60
C VAL A 81 -4.38 -4.32 -11.57
N ARG A 82 -3.62 -3.86 -12.56
CA ARG A 82 -2.17 -4.15 -12.65
C ARG A 82 -1.36 -3.55 -11.51
N PHE A 83 -1.68 -2.32 -11.09
CA PHE A 83 -1.06 -1.74 -9.91
C PHE A 83 -1.43 -2.52 -8.64
N GLY A 84 -2.69 -2.96 -8.53
CA GLY A 84 -3.12 -3.83 -7.43
C GLY A 84 -2.32 -5.14 -7.33
N GLU A 85 -2.04 -5.79 -8.46
CA GLU A 85 -1.19 -6.99 -8.53
C GLU A 85 0.23 -6.69 -8.00
N VAL A 86 0.88 -5.64 -8.52
CA VAL A 86 2.25 -5.26 -8.09
C VAL A 86 2.30 -4.83 -6.62
N PHE A 87 1.26 -4.18 -6.11
CA PHE A 87 1.14 -3.82 -4.70
C PHE A 87 1.00 -5.05 -3.79
N ALA A 88 0.24 -6.05 -4.21
CA ALA A 88 0.15 -7.32 -3.51
C ALA A 88 1.51 -8.05 -3.51
N GLU A 89 2.20 -8.09 -4.66
CA GLU A 89 3.54 -8.67 -4.77
C GLU A 89 4.54 -7.96 -3.85
N ALA A 90 4.56 -6.63 -3.83
CA ALA A 90 5.43 -5.85 -2.95
C ALA A 90 5.16 -6.13 -1.45
N THR A 91 3.89 -6.28 -1.08
CA THR A 91 3.46 -6.62 0.29
C THR A 91 3.97 -8.01 0.68
N LEU A 92 3.70 -9.02 -0.14
CA LEU A 92 4.08 -10.40 0.14
C LEU A 92 5.60 -10.56 0.21
N ALA A 93 6.33 -9.86 -0.66
CA ALA A 93 7.78 -9.92 -0.71
C ALA A 93 8.41 -9.27 0.54
N LEU A 94 7.86 -8.16 1.05
CA LEU A 94 8.28 -7.60 2.34
C LEU A 94 7.95 -8.55 3.51
N MET A 95 6.78 -9.18 3.50
CA MET A 95 6.39 -10.12 4.55
C MET A 95 7.35 -11.31 4.59
N GLU A 96 7.75 -11.84 3.45
CA GLU A 96 8.76 -12.90 3.33
C GLU A 96 10.10 -12.44 3.93
N ASP A 97 10.59 -11.25 3.57
CA ASP A 97 11.86 -10.71 4.09
C ASP A 97 11.86 -10.56 5.63
N LEU A 98 10.71 -10.28 6.22
CA LEU A 98 10.54 -10.07 7.66
C LEU A 98 10.04 -11.32 8.40
N GLY A 99 9.79 -12.44 7.71
CA GLY A 99 9.21 -13.65 8.30
C GLY A 99 7.80 -13.46 8.87
N LEU A 100 7.03 -12.51 8.32
CA LEU A 100 5.66 -12.22 8.72
C LEU A 100 4.67 -13.11 7.99
N ARG A 101 3.61 -13.53 8.69
CA ARG A 101 2.48 -14.26 8.11
C ARG A 101 1.29 -13.32 7.92
N THR A 102 0.35 -13.74 7.08
CA THR A 102 -0.85 -12.96 6.77
C THR A 102 -1.67 -12.59 8.00
N GLU A 103 -1.72 -13.47 8.98
CA GLU A 103 -2.42 -13.30 10.25
C GLU A 103 -1.72 -12.32 11.21
N ASP A 104 -0.43 -12.03 10.99
CA ASP A 104 0.31 -11.09 11.81
C ASP A 104 0.05 -9.64 11.37
N VAL A 105 -0.43 -9.42 10.13
CA VAL A 105 -0.70 -8.10 9.54
C VAL A 105 -2.17 -7.73 9.70
N ASP A 106 -2.42 -6.61 10.39
CA ASP A 106 -3.78 -6.13 10.65
C ASP A 106 -4.41 -5.46 9.44
N ALA A 107 -3.63 -4.66 8.70
CA ALA A 107 -4.11 -3.98 7.50
C ALA A 107 -2.98 -3.58 6.55
N VAL A 108 -3.36 -3.37 5.28
CA VAL A 108 -2.52 -2.74 4.26
C VAL A 108 -3.08 -1.36 3.96
N ALA A 109 -2.27 -0.33 4.17
CA ALA A 109 -2.58 1.05 3.85
C ALA A 109 -1.88 1.43 2.54
N SER A 110 -2.63 1.52 1.45
CA SER A 110 -2.08 1.87 0.14
C SER A 110 -2.46 3.29 -0.24
N HIS A 111 -1.44 4.13 -0.47
CA HIS A 111 -1.65 5.42 -1.15
C HIS A 111 -2.14 5.21 -2.59
N GLY A 112 -1.67 4.14 -3.23
CA GLY A 112 -1.89 3.88 -4.63
C GLY A 112 -0.89 4.59 -5.55
N GLN A 113 -1.20 4.56 -6.84
CA GLN A 113 -0.49 5.32 -7.87
C GLN A 113 -1.33 6.53 -8.26
N THR A 114 -0.76 7.73 -8.14
CA THR A 114 -1.38 8.93 -8.69
C THR A 114 -1.35 8.87 -10.22
N ILE A 115 -2.53 8.93 -10.85
CA ILE A 115 -2.68 9.09 -12.31
C ILE A 115 -2.88 10.56 -12.68
N ALA A 116 -3.70 11.28 -11.92
CA ALA A 116 -3.90 12.71 -12.06
C ALA A 116 -4.10 13.34 -10.68
N HIS A 117 -3.65 14.59 -10.51
CA HIS A 117 -3.86 15.39 -9.32
C HIS A 117 -4.40 16.75 -9.75
N LEU A 118 -5.68 17.02 -9.45
CA LEU A 118 -6.41 18.24 -9.82
C LEU A 118 -6.99 18.85 -8.53
N PRO A 119 -6.16 19.55 -7.73
CA PRO A 119 -6.56 20.05 -6.41
C PRO A 119 -7.31 21.39 -6.44
N ASP A 120 -7.23 22.12 -7.56
CA ASP A 120 -7.85 23.45 -7.76
C ASP A 120 -9.35 23.36 -8.06
#